data_AF-A0A2K1Q9Q4-F1
#
_entry.id   AF-A0A2K1Q9Q4-F1
#
_cell.length_a   1.000
_cell.length_b   1.000
_cell.length_c   1.000
_cell.angle_alpha   90.00
_cell.angle_beta   90.00
_cell.angle_gamma   90.00
#
_symmetry.space_group_name_H-M   'P 1'
#
loop_
_entity.id
_entity.type
_entity.pdbx_description
1 polymer ?
#
loop_
_entity_poly.entity_id
_entity_poly.type
_entity_poly.pdbx_seq_one_letter_code
_entity_poly.pdbx_strand_id
1 'polypeptide(L)' 'MNSRWLRSRELPQLGSFIVLKKGKVAWLLFRNGGAISRSAQWLRRHCHAFEPVNASSRLR' A
#
# COMPACT_ATOMS: atom_id res chain seq x y z
N MET A 1 -10.37 -7.32 -8.98
CA MET A 1 -9.13 -6.73 -8.41
C MET A 1 -9.02 -7.21 -6.96
N ASN A 2 -8.01 -8.02 -6.65
CA ASN A 2 -7.80 -8.55 -5.30
C ASN A 2 -6.99 -7.51 -4.50
N SER A 3 -7.67 -6.54 -3.90
CA SER A 3 -7.03 -5.44 -3.17
C SER A 3 -6.54 -5.93 -1.81
N ARG A 4 -5.24 -6.23 -1.70
CA ARG A 4 -4.62 -6.58 -0.41
C ARG A 4 -4.15 -5.32 0.31
N TRP A 5 -4.30 -5.32 1.63
CA TRP A 5 -3.66 -4.32 2.48
C TRP A 5 -2.16 -4.50 2.45
N LEU A 6 -1.44 -3.39 2.26
CA LEU A 6 0.00 -3.29 2.24
C LEU A 6 0.45 -2.38 3.38
N ARG A 7 1.70 -2.55 3.82
CA ARG A 7 2.41 -1.59 4.68
C ARG A 7 3.77 -1.27 4.08
N SER A 8 4.29 -0.08 4.39
CA SER A 8 5.65 0.31 4.00
C SER A 8 6.65 -0.20 5.04
N ARG A 9 7.71 -0.87 4.56
CA ARG A 9 8.86 -1.29 5.38
C ARG A 9 9.75 -0.11 5.78
N GLU A 10 9.87 0.88 4.90
CA GLU A 10 10.72 2.06 5.12
C GLU A 10 10.03 3.12 5.99
N LEU A 11 8.69 3.16 5.95
CA LEU A 11 7.89 4.15 6.65
C LEU A 11 6.72 3.47 7.39
N PRO A 12 7.01 2.71 8.46
CA PRO A 12 5.98 1.99 9.22
C PRO A 12 4.90 2.92 9.80
N GLN A 13 5.23 4.19 10.06
CA GLN A 13 4.30 5.20 10.57
C GLN A 13 3.18 5.58 9.57
N LEU A 14 3.34 5.28 8.27
CA LEU A 14 2.26 5.47 7.31
C LEU A 14 1.08 4.52 7.54
N GLY A 15 1.29 3.44 8.30
CA GLY A 15 0.27 2.43 8.56
C GLY A 15 -0.05 1.59 7.33
N SER A 16 -1.24 0.99 7.33
CA SER A 16 -1.71 0.11 6.27
C SER A 16 -2.50 0.88 5.20
N PHE A 17 -2.24 0.56 3.94
CA PHE A 17 -2.93 1.15 2.79
C PHE A 17 -3.26 0.11 1.72
N ILE A 18 -4.25 0.39 0.89
CA ILE A 18 -4.49 -0.32 -0.37
C ILE A 18 -4.02 0.54 -1.54
N VAL A 19 -3.71 -0.10 -2.66
CA VAL A 19 -3.29 0.59 -3.88
C VAL A 19 -4.37 0.50 -4.94
N LEU A 20 -4.83 1.66 -5.43
CA LEU A 20 -5.68 1.76 -6.61
C LEU A 20 -4.90 2.38 -7.75
N LYS A 21 -4.85 1.72 -8.91
CA LYS A 21 -4.18 2.25 -10.10
C LYS A 21 -5.20 2.54 -11.18
N LYS A 22 -5.17 3.76 -11.74
CA LYS A 22 -5.96 4.17 -12.90
C LYS A 22 -5.03 4.84 -13.92
N GLY A 23 -4.78 4.15 -15.04
CA GLY A 23 -3.85 4.61 -16.06
C GLY A 23 -2.43 4.83 -15.53
N LYS A 24 -1.93 6.07 -15.64
CA LYS A 24 -0.59 6.49 -15.18
C LYS A 24 -0.55 6.93 -13.71
N VAL A 25 -1.68 6.95 -13.02
CA VAL A 25 -1.80 7.39 -11.62
C VAL A 25 -2.10 6.19 -10.70
N ALA A 26 -1.47 6.19 -9.53
CA ALA A 26 -1.74 5.28 -8.44
C ALA A 26 -2.11 6.06 -7.17
N TRP A 27 -3.07 5.56 -6.41
CA TRP A 27 -3.55 6.10 -5.17
C TRP A 27 -3.27 5.11 -4.05
N LEU A 28 -2.65 5.60 -2.99
CA LEU A 28 -2.44 4.89 -1.72
C LEU A 28 -3.57 5.33 -0.81
N LEU A 29 -4.54 4.44 -0.55
CA LEU A 29 -5.67 4.72 0.34
C LEU A 29 -5.38 4.12 1.70
N PHE A 30 -5.22 4.98 2.71
CA PHE A 30 -4.84 4.59 4.05
C PHE A 30 -6.05 4.23 4.90
N ARG A 31 -5.85 3.33 5.88
CA ARG A 31 -6.92 2.93 6.81
C ARG A 31 -7.53 4.07 7.63
N ASN A 32 -6.75 5.13 7.87
CA ASN A 32 -7.19 6.31 8.62
C ASN A 32 -8.00 7.32 7.79
N GLY A 33 -8.37 6.97 6.54
CA GLY A 33 -9.15 7.84 5.66
C GLY A 33 -8.30 8.80 4.79
N GLY A 34 -6.98 8.79 4.95
CA GLY A 34 -6.08 9.54 4.06
C GLY A 34 -5.93 8.92 2.67
N ALA A 35 -5.58 9.74 1.70
CA ALA A 35 -5.21 9.28 0.36
C ALA A 35 -4.01 10.07 -0.18
N ILE A 36 -3.03 9.37 -0.75
CA ILE A 36 -1.89 10.00 -1.44
C ILE A 36 -1.86 9.51 -2.89
N SER A 37 -1.73 10.44 -3.84
CA SER A 37 -1.51 10.11 -5.24
C SER A 37 -0.02 10.12 -5.61
N ARG A 38 0.36 9.16 -6.45
CA ARG A 38 1.69 8.99 -7.02
C ARG A 38 1.58 8.50 -8.47
N SER A 39 2.66 8.60 -9.23
CA SER A 39 2.68 8.02 -10.57
C SER A 39 2.78 6.49 -10.49
N ALA A 40 2.22 5.79 -11.48
CA ALA A 40 2.35 4.34 -11.59
C ALA A 40 3.81 3.90 -11.75
N GLN A 41 4.67 4.76 -12.30
CA GLN A 41 6.11 4.50 -12.40
C GLN A 41 6.80 4.60 -11.04
N TRP A 42 6.45 5.61 -10.22
CA TRP A 42 6.92 5.69 -8.84
C TRP A 42 6.52 4.43 -8.06
N LEU A 43 5.26 4.02 -8.16
CA LEU A 43 4.78 2.80 -7.50
C LEU A 43 5.59 1.56 -7.90
N ARG A 44 5.93 1.39 -9.18
CA ARG A 44 6.75 0.26 -9.65
C ARG A 44 8.18 0.30 -9.11
N ARG A 45 8.78 1.49 -8.98
CA ARG A 45 10.14 1.63 -8.43
C ARG A 45 10.18 1.30 -6.94
N HIS A 46 9.14 1.66 -6.20
CA HIS A 46 9.10 1.51 -4.74
C HIS A 46 8.27 0.32 -4.24
N CYS A 47 7.71 -0.52 -5.13
CA CYS A 47 6.85 -1.63 -4.70
C CYS A 47 7.57 -2.66 -3.83
N HIS A 48 8.90 -2.77 -3.95
CA HIS A 48 9.74 -3.66 -3.13
C HIS A 48 9.75 -3.25 -1.65
N ALA A 49 9.47 -1.97 -1.34
CA ALA A 49 9.35 -1.48 0.03
C ALA A 49 7.98 -1.79 0.65
N PHE A 50 7.02 -2.32 -0.13
CA PHE A 50 5.67 -2.61 0.35
C PHE A 50 5.48 -4.10 0.57
N GLU A 51 4.99 -4.47 1.75
CA GLU A 51 4.73 -5.86 2.10
C GLU A 51 3.25 -6.08 2.44
N PRO A 52 2.68 -7.25 2.13
CA PRO A 52 1.31 -7.56 2.46
C PRO A 52 1.11 -7.62 3.96
N VAL A 53 0.02 -7.01 4.42
CA VAL A 53 -0.47 -7.19 5.78
C VAL A 53 -1.17 -8.55 5.83
N ASN A 54 -0.41 -9.59 6.21
CA ASN A 54 -0.99 -10.91 6.42
C ASN A 54 -1.89 -10.88 7.66
N ALA A 55 -3.16 -11.25 7.50
CA ALA A 55 -4.12 -11.40 8.60
C ALA A 55 -3.83 -12.62 9.50
N SER A 56 -2.76 -13.39 9.24
CA SER A 56 -2.55 -14.73 9.79
C SER A 56 -1.30 -14.85 10.66
N SER A 57 -1.20 -14.01 11.71
CA SER A 57 -0.20 -14.23 12.78
C SER A 57 -0.68 -13.70 14.13
N ARG A 58 -1.94 -13.97 14.50
CA ARG A 58 -2.43 -13.89 15.89
C ARG A 58 -3.13 -15.18 16.32
N LEU A 59 -2.56 -16.31 15.95
CA LEU A 59 -2.88 -17.62 16.53
C LEU A 59 -1.55 -18.30 16.86
N ARG A 60 -0.91 -17.81 17.93
CA ARG A 60 0.02 -18.58 18.75
C ARG A 60 -0.19 -18.15 20.19
#